data_AF-A0A6V8LGJ7-F1
#
_entry.id   AF-A0A6V8LGJ7-F1
#
_cell.length_a   1.000
_cell.length_b   1.000
_cell.length_c   1.000
_cell.angle_alpha   90.00
_cell.angle_beta   90.00
_cell.angle_gamma   90.00
#
_symmetry.space_group_name_H-M   'P 1'
#
loop_
_entity.id
_entity.type
_entity.pdbx_description
1 polymer ?
#
loop_
_entity_poly.entity_id
_entity_poly.type
_entity_poly.pdbx_seq_one_letter_code
_entity_poly.pdbx_strand_id
1 'polypeptide(L)' 'MTYGWGMVPVTAQIGDTEWTTSLFPKDGRYVVPVKARVRTSEGLEVGDVVTVRLAVNA' A
#
# COMPACT_ATOMS: atom_id res chain seq x y z
N MET A 1 25.15 1.19 -11.34
CA MET A 1 24.82 1.74 -10.01
C MET A 1 23.32 1.94 -9.92
N THR A 2 22.58 0.98 -9.40
CA THR A 2 21.14 1.14 -9.14
C THR A 2 20.96 1.71 -7.74
N TYR A 3 20.73 3.03 -7.67
CA TYR A 3 20.16 3.69 -6.49
C TYR A 3 18.70 3.22 -6.34
N GLY A 4 18.50 1.97 -5.95
CA GLY A 4 17.19 1.38 -5.75
C GLY A 4 16.92 1.30 -4.27
N TRP A 5 16.21 2.27 -3.72
CA TRP A 5 15.68 2.23 -2.34
C TRP A 5 14.68 1.08 -2.08
N GLY A 6 14.67 0.04 -2.94
CA GLY A 6 13.79 -1.11 -2.89
C GLY A 6 12.31 -0.77 -2.97
N MET A 7 11.97 0.47 -3.31
CA MET A 7 10.60 0.95 -3.41
C MET A 7 9.99 0.44 -4.71
N VAL A 8 9.01 -0.46 -4.60
CA VAL A 8 8.30 -1.01 -5.76
C VAL A 8 6.99 -0.25 -5.94
N PRO A 9 6.78 0.46 -7.07
CA PRO A 9 5.52 1.14 -7.32
C PRO A 9 4.40 0.12 -7.51
N VAL A 10 3.31 0.30 -6.76
CA VAL A 10 2.14 -0.58 -6.79
C VAL A 10 0.86 0.23 -6.77
N THR A 11 -0.17 -0.31 -7.42
CA THR A 11 -1.54 0.17 -7.25
C THR A 11 -2.19 -0.66 -6.15
N ALA A 12 -2.59 -0.01 -5.06
CA ALA A 12 -3.30 -0.62 -3.95
C ALA A 12 -4.79 -0.28 -3.99
N GLN A 13 -5.65 -1.26 -3.70
CA GLN A 13 -7.09 -1.08 -3.61
C GLN A 13 -7.62 -1.72 -2.33
N ILE A 14 -8.46 -1.01 -1.60
CA ILE A 14 -9.25 -1.51 -0.47
C ILE A 14 -10.70 -1.16 -0.75
N GLY A 15 -11.58 -2.17 -0.73
CA GLY A 15 -12.98 -1.99 -1.08
C GLY A 15 -13.13 -1.33 -2.45
N ASP A 16 -13.72 -0.13 -2.45
CA ASP A 16 -13.91 0.70 -3.66
C ASP A 16 -12.84 1.78 -3.84
N THR A 17 -11.95 1.95 -2.85
CA THR A 17 -10.91 2.96 -2.88
C THR A 17 -9.61 2.43 -3.48
N GLU A 18 -9.23 2.93 -4.66
CA GLU A 18 -7.94 2.66 -5.30
C GLU A 18 -6.97 3.84 -5.13
N TRP A 19 -5.69 3.55 -4.87
CA TRP A 19 -4.63 4.53 -4.86
C TRP A 19 -3.26 3.95 -5.26
N THR A 20 -2.47 4.77 -5.96
CA THR A 20 -1.07 4.44 -6.25
C THR A 20 -0.18 4.77 -5.06
N THR A 21 0.70 3.83 -4.72
CA THR A 21 1.68 3.94 -3.64
C THR A 21 2.95 3.16 -3.99
N SER A 22 3.97 3.21 -3.13
CA SER A 22 5.16 2.38 -3.27
C SER A 22 5.24 1.42 -2.10
N LEU A 23 5.63 0.17 -2.34
CA LEU A 23 5.95 -0.78 -1.27
C LEU A 23 7.30 -0.42 -0.66
N PHE A 24 7.32 -0.26 0.66
CA PHE A 24 8.53 0.03 1.40
C PHE A 24 9.07 -1.27 2.00
N PRO A 25 10.26 -1.74 1.60
CA PRO A 25 10.88 -2.88 2.24
C PRO A 25 11.34 -2.47 3.64
N LYS A 26 10.94 -3.24 4.65
CA LYS A 26 11.31 -3.06 6.05
C LYS A 26 11.44 -4.42 6.73
N ASP A 27 12.63 -4.71 7.27
CA ASP A 27 12.89 -5.91 8.08
C ASP A 27 12.45 -7.23 7.41
N GLY A 28 12.74 -7.39 6.10
CA GLY A 28 12.37 -8.58 5.32
C GLY A 28 10.88 -8.68 4.96
N ARG A 29 10.09 -7.64 5.24
CA ARG A 29 8.67 -7.51 4.87
C ARG A 29 8.45 -6.28 4.02
N TYR A 30 7.31 -6.20 3.34
CA TYR A 30 6.90 -5.01 2.63
C TYR A 30 5.79 -4.30 3.40
N VAL A 31 5.94 -3.00 3.58
CA VAL A 31 4.93 -2.13 4.19
C VAL A 31 4.25 -1.35 3.08
N VAL A 32 2.92 -1.45 3.02
CA VAL A 32 2.06 -0.64 2.15
C VAL A 32 1.58 0.56 2.97
N PRO A 33 1.96 1.80 2.62
CA PRO A 33 1.40 2.95 3.30
C PRO A 33 -0.04 3.19 2.82
N VAL A 34 -0.96 3.15 3.78
CA VAL A 34 -2.37 3.48 3.57
C VAL A 34 -2.56 4.97 3.83
N LYS A 35 -2.95 5.72 2.80
CA LYS A 35 -3.16 7.17 2.93
C LYS A 35 -4.34 7.47 3.86
N ALA A 36 -4.29 8.57 4.60
CA ALA A 36 -5.38 8.99 5.48
C ALA A 36 -6.74 9.05 4.76
N ARG A 37 -6.78 9.55 3.51
CA ARG A 37 -8.00 9.55 2.68
C ARG A 37 -8.62 8.17 2.49
N VAL A 38 -7.80 7.13 2.38
CA VAL A 38 -8.27 5.75 2.19
C VAL A 38 -8.87 5.24 3.49
N ARG A 39 -8.20 5.52 4.62
CA ARG A 39 -8.71 5.16 5.96
C ARG A 39 -10.04 5.83 6.23
N THR A 40 -10.18 7.12 5.92
CA THR A 40 -11.45 7.83 6.12
C THR A 40 -12.54 7.38 5.15
N SER A 41 -12.20 7.10 3.89
CA SER A 41 -13.18 6.67 2.86
C SER A 41 -13.78 5.30 3.16
N GLU A 42 -12.94 4.36 3.60
CA GLU A 42 -13.37 2.98 3.92
C GLU A 42 -13.68 2.78 5.41
N GLY A 43 -13.51 3.83 6.25
CA GLY A 43 -13.74 3.75 7.70
C GLY A 43 -12.76 2.85 8.45
N LEU A 44 -11.49 2.79 8.04
CA LEU A 44 -10.49 1.86 8.58
C LEU A 44 -9.85 2.36 9.88
N GLU A 45 -9.98 1.55 10.93
CA GLU A 45 -9.36 1.78 12.23
C GLU A 45 -8.13 0.90 12.46
N VAL A 46 -7.37 1.20 13.53
CA VAL A 46 -6.22 0.37 13.92
C VAL A 46 -6.76 -0.91 14.55
N GLY A 47 -6.49 -2.06 13.92
CA GLY A 47 -6.96 -3.37 14.37
C GLY A 47 -7.91 -4.04 13.38
N ASP A 48 -8.41 -3.30 12.39
CA ASP A 48 -9.28 -3.86 11.36
C ASP A 48 -8.53 -4.80 10.42
N VAL A 49 -9.21 -5.90 10.08
CA VAL A 49 -8.77 -6.84 9.07
C VAL A 49 -9.41 -6.44 7.74
N VAL A 50 -8.59 -5.89 6.85
CA VAL A 50 -9.01 -5.43 5.53
C VAL A 50 -8.35 -6.25 4.43
N THR A 51 -9.06 -6.47 3.32
CA THR A 51 -8.48 -7.08 2.13
C THR A 51 -7.90 -5.99 1.25
N VAL A 52 -6.58 -6.00 1.05
CA VAL A 52 -5.86 -5.10 0.16
C VAL A 52 -5.50 -5.85 -1.11
N ARG A 53 -5.95 -5.36 -2.28
CA ARG A 53 -5.46 -5.82 -3.58
C ARG A 53 -4.25 -5.00 -3.98
N LEU A 54 -3.18 -5.67 -4.40
CA LEU A 54 -1.95 -5.04 -4.86
C LEU A 54 -1.69 -5.47 -6.30
N ALA A 55 -1.61 -4.51 -7.21
CA ALA A 55 -1.16 -4.72 -8.58
C ALA A 55 0.22 -4.07 -8.77
N VAL A 56 1.20 -4.88 -9.16
CA VAL A 56 2.53 -4.38 -9.53
C VAL A 56 2.47 -3.99 -11.00
N ASN A 57 2.68 -2.71 -11.29
CA ASN A 57 2.84 -2.27 -12.67
C ASN A 57 4.29 -2.58 -13.06
N ALA A 58 4.48 -3.65 -13.85
CA ALA A 58 5.77 -4.08 -14.36
C ALA A 58 6.30 -3.14 -15.44
#